data_AF-A0AAD0MPM4-F1
#
_entry.id   AF-A0AAD0MPM4-F1
#
_cell.length_a   1.000
_cell.length_b   1.000
_cell.length_c   1.000
_cell.angle_alpha   90.00
_cell.angle_beta   90.00
_cell.angle_gamma   90.00
#
_symmetry.space_group_name_H-M   'P 1'
#
loop_
_entity.id
_entity.type
_entity.pdbx_description
1 polymer ?
#
loop_
_entity_poly.entity_id
_entity_poly.type
_entity_poly.pdbx_seq_one_letter_code
_entity_poly.pdbx_strand_id
1 'polypeptide(L)'
;MPWKIVKNEKEVIVTQDELGSFKEKEDAISEAKKLAREHKLIAKIYENNENTHSTEEMTIDYTSFFNSHEIHERSLSELKLAKAEVNVAKLELDQRKQELKSNKNEFEKITFKAKIRNAKIRLKKAKLNLKAAEKRIKLQEKKEN
;
A
#
# COMPACT_ATOMS: atom_id res chain seq x y z
N MET A 1 -26.80 8.01 -29.03
CA MET A 1 -27.53 7.13 -28.09
C MET A 1 -27.18 7.56 -26.66
N PRO A 2 -28.10 7.42 -25.69
CA PRO A 2 -27.79 7.72 -24.30
C PRO A 2 -26.77 6.72 -23.71
N TRP A 3 -26.15 7.10 -22.61
CA TRP A 3 -25.12 6.35 -21.90
C TRP A 3 -25.68 5.70 -20.64
N LYS A 4 -25.23 4.47 -20.37
CA LYS A 4 -25.65 3.63 -19.26
C LYS A 4 -24.44 3.22 -18.43
N ILE A 5 -24.65 3.21 -17.11
CA ILE A 5 -23.67 2.72 -16.14
C ILE A 5 -24.20 1.42 -15.55
N VAL A 6 -23.40 0.36 -15.60
CA VAL A 6 -23.70 -0.93 -14.99
C VAL A 6 -22.65 -1.22 -13.93
N LYS A 7 -23.09 -1.47 -12.69
CA LYS A 7 -22.23 -1.85 -11.58
C LYS A 7 -22.35 -3.34 -11.31
N ASN A 8 -21.22 -4.02 -11.34
CA ASN A 8 -21.04 -5.40 -10.86
C ASN A 8 -20.26 -5.41 -9.55
N GLU A 9 -20.04 -6.59 -8.97
CA GLU A 9 -19.24 -6.76 -7.74
C GLU A 9 -17.77 -6.33 -7.88
N LYS A 10 -17.23 -6.32 -9.11
CA LYS A 10 -15.80 -6.08 -9.38
C LYS A 10 -15.52 -4.86 -10.26
N GLU A 11 -16.52 -4.41 -11.01
CA GLU A 11 -16.33 -3.40 -12.05
C GLU A 11 -17.55 -2.51 -12.24
N VAL A 12 -17.30 -1.30 -12.73
CA VAL A 12 -18.30 -0.35 -13.19
C VAL A 12 -18.08 -0.16 -14.68
N ILE A 13 -19.09 -0.45 -15.48
CA ILE A 13 -19.03 -0.44 -16.93
C ILE A 13 -19.85 0.72 -17.47
N VAL A 14 -19.25 1.52 -18.35
CA VAL A 14 -19.92 2.60 -19.10
C VAL A 14 -20.06 2.17 -20.55
N THR A 15 -21.30 2.12 -21.04
CA THR A 15 -21.65 1.70 -22.41
C THR A 15 -22.79 2.56 -22.96
N GLN A 16 -22.95 2.61 -24.29
CA GLN A 16 -24.11 3.22 -24.92
C GLN A 16 -25.28 2.22 -24.98
N ASP A 17 -26.48 2.65 -24.59
CA ASP A 17 -27.70 1.85 -24.57
C ASP A 17 -28.90 2.78 -24.77
N GLU A 18 -29.91 2.35 -25.51
CA GLU A 18 -31.15 3.12 -25.74
C GLU A 18 -31.90 3.43 -24.43
N LEU A 19 -31.73 2.60 -23.41
CA LEU A 19 -32.26 2.79 -22.05
C LEU A 19 -31.29 3.52 -21.11
N GLY A 20 -30.27 4.18 -21.65
CA GLY A 20 -29.28 4.93 -20.88
C GLY A 20 -29.86 6.12 -20.12
N SER A 21 -29.32 6.38 -18.93
CA SER A 21 -29.77 7.48 -18.06
C SER A 21 -29.03 8.80 -18.31
N PHE A 22 -27.89 8.76 -19.00
CA PHE A 22 -27.04 9.94 -19.23
C PHE A 22 -27.08 10.35 -20.69
N LYS A 23 -27.21 11.66 -20.95
CA LYS A 23 -27.19 12.20 -22.32
C LYS A 23 -25.76 12.41 -22.81
N GLU A 24 -24.89 12.89 -21.93
CA GLU A 24 -23.50 13.20 -22.24
C GLU A 24 -22.56 12.09 -21.75
N LYS A 25 -21.54 11.80 -22.56
CA LYS A 25 -20.50 10.79 -22.25
C LYS A 25 -19.71 11.17 -21.00
N GLU A 26 -19.36 12.45 -20.89
CA GLU A 26 -18.52 12.97 -19.81
C GLU A 26 -19.20 12.83 -18.45
N ASP A 27 -20.50 13.12 -18.37
CA ASP A 27 -21.31 12.94 -17.16
C ASP A 27 -21.35 11.48 -16.72
N ALA A 28 -21.59 10.56 -17.66
CA ALA A 28 -21.62 9.12 -17.38
C ALA A 28 -20.25 8.62 -16.88
N ILE A 29 -19.17 9.08 -17.51
CA ILE A 29 -17.79 8.74 -17.10
C ILE A 29 -17.48 9.31 -15.72
N SER A 30 -17.88 10.55 -15.43
CA SER A 30 -17.66 11.20 -14.15
C SER A 30 -18.34 10.44 -13.00
N GLU A 31 -19.62 10.08 -13.19
CA GLU A 31 -20.37 9.34 -12.18
C GLU A 31 -19.85 7.91 -12.03
N ALA A 32 -19.47 7.24 -13.13
CA ALA A 32 -18.87 5.91 -13.07
C ALA A 32 -17.52 5.92 -12.35
N LYS A 33 -16.67 6.93 -12.57
CA LYS A 33 -15.40 7.11 -11.85
C LYS A 33 -15.63 7.34 -10.36
N LYS A 34 -16.65 8.13 -9.99
CA LYS A 34 -17.03 8.38 -8.60
C LYS A 34 -17.50 7.09 -7.92
N LEU A 35 -18.40 6.36 -8.57
CA LEU A 35 -18.93 5.08 -8.09
C LEU A 35 -17.82 4.02 -7.93
N ALA A 36 -16.93 3.93 -8.92
CA ALA A 36 -15.81 2.99 -8.90
C ALA A 36 -14.79 3.34 -7.81
N ARG A 37 -14.54 4.63 -7.56
CA ARG A 37 -13.67 5.09 -6.48
C ARG A 37 -14.25 4.79 -5.10
N GLU A 38 -15.55 5.03 -4.90
CA GLU A 38 -16.22 4.78 -3.62
C GLU A 38 -16.23 3.30 -3.26
N HIS A 39 -16.46 2.43 -4.23
CA HIS A 39 -16.55 0.99 -4.02
C HIS A 39 -15.27 0.21 -4.32
N LYS A 40 -14.16 0.89 -4.66
CA LYS A 40 -12.89 0.26 -5.06
C LYS A 40 -13.06 -0.77 -6.18
N LEU A 41 -13.65 -0.34 -7.29
CA LEU A 41 -13.94 -1.17 -8.46
C LEU A 41 -13.10 -0.75 -9.65
N ILE A 42 -13.00 -1.63 -10.65
CA ILE A 42 -12.39 -1.28 -11.93
C ILE A 42 -13.44 -0.54 -12.77
N ALA A 43 -13.16 0.70 -13.19
CA ALA A 43 -14.00 1.40 -14.15
C ALA A 43 -13.56 1.03 -15.57
N LYS A 44 -14.48 0.50 -16.37
CA LYS A 44 -14.28 0.21 -17.80
C LYS A 44 -15.23 1.03 -18.65
N ILE A 45 -14.69 1.70 -19.64
CA ILE A 45 -15.43 2.56 -20.55
C ILE A 45 -15.30 1.96 -21.95
N TYR A 46 -16.44 1.62 -22.54
CA TYR A 46 -16.51 1.09 -23.90
C TYR A 46 -17.13 2.13 -24.82
N GLU A 47 -16.48 2.36 -25.96
CA GLU A 47 -17.06 3.13 -27.04
C GLU A 47 -17.69 2.18 -28.05
N ASN A 48 -18.93 2.47 -28.45
CA ASN A 48 -19.60 1.68 -29.47
C ASN A 48 -19.26 2.30 -30.83
N ASN A 49 -18.45 1.62 -31.62
CA ASN A 49 -18.26 1.95 -33.03
C ASN A 49 -19.31 1.17 -33.84
N GLU A 50 -19.91 1.81 -34.84
CA GLU A 50 -21.06 1.28 -35.60
C GLU A 50 -20.83 -0.10 -36.28
N ASN A 51 -19.60 -0.63 -36.25
CA ASN A 51 -19.26 -1.99 -36.70
C ASN A 51 -18.84 -2.90 -35.53
N THR A 52 -19.86 -3.55 -34.95
CA THR A 52 -19.89 -4.84 -34.24
C THR A 52 -18.93 -5.17 -33.09
N HIS A 53 -17.96 -4.33 -32.71
CA HIS A 53 -17.08 -4.61 -31.58
C HIS A 53 -16.96 -3.37 -30.69
N SER A 54 -17.52 -3.43 -29.48
CA SER A 54 -17.30 -2.43 -28.44
C SER A 54 -15.81 -2.43 -28.09
N THR A 55 -15.09 -1.37 -28.46
CA THR A 55 -13.67 -1.23 -28.13
C THR A 55 -13.52 -0.66 -26.72
N GLU A 56 -12.74 -1.34 -25.89
CA GLU A 56 -12.37 -0.85 -24.54
C GLU A 56 -11.52 0.41 -24.70
N GLU A 57 -12.10 1.56 -24.39
CA GLU A 57 -11.47 2.87 -24.60
C GLU A 57 -10.60 3.25 -23.40
N MET A 58 -11.07 2.94 -22.19
CA MET A 58 -10.40 3.35 -20.97
C MET A 58 -10.72 2.42 -19.81
N THR A 59 -9.68 1.96 -19.13
CA THR A 59 -9.79 1.12 -17.93
C THR A 59 -8.98 1.73 -16.81
N ILE A 60 -9.67 2.03 -15.70
CA ILE A 60 -9.08 2.62 -14.51
C ILE A 60 -9.34 1.69 -13.33
N ASP A 61 -8.27 1.17 -12.75
CA ASP A 61 -8.35 0.29 -11.59
C ASP A 61 -8.38 1.09 -10.29
N TYR A 62 -9.55 1.23 -9.65
CA TYR A 62 -9.65 1.86 -8.33
C TYR A 62 -9.42 0.90 -7.15
N THR A 63 -9.16 -0.39 -7.40
CA THR A 63 -8.95 -1.40 -6.34
C THR A 63 -7.61 -1.19 -5.63
N SER A 64 -6.61 -0.67 -6.35
CA SER A 64 -5.23 -0.52 -5.89
C SER A 64 -4.92 0.86 -5.27
N PHE A 65 -5.84 1.82 -5.39
CA PHE A 65 -5.70 3.12 -4.76
C PHE A 65 -6.12 3.06 -3.29
N PHE A 66 -5.21 3.46 -2.41
CA PHE A 66 -5.52 3.66 -1.00
C PHE A 66 -6.13 5.05 -0.80
N ASN A 67 -7.22 5.13 -0.03
CA ASN A 67 -7.74 6.42 0.42
C ASN A 67 -6.85 7.01 1.53
N SER A 68 -7.04 8.29 1.89
CA SER A 68 -6.18 8.95 2.91
C SER A 68 -6.16 8.17 4.22
N HIS A 69 -7.32 7.68 4.64
CA HIS A 69 -7.48 6.91 5.87
C HIS A 69 -6.68 5.61 5.84
N GLU A 70 -6.75 4.84 4.76
CA GLU A 70 -6.00 3.59 4.59
C GLU A 70 -4.49 3.82 4.50
N ILE A 71 -4.07 4.92 3.85
CA ILE A 71 -2.66 5.32 3.83
C ILE A 71 -2.17 5.61 5.26
N HIS A 72 -3.00 6.29 6.06
CA HIS A 72 -2.69 6.60 7.45
C HIS A 72 -2.65 5.33 8.32
N GLU A 73 -3.64 4.45 8.24
CA GLU A 73 -3.67 3.18 8.97
C GLU A 73 -2.50 2.26 8.62
N ARG A 74 -2.15 2.19 7.34
CA ARG A 74 -0.96 1.47 6.89
C ARG A 74 0.30 2.07 7.50
N SER A 75 0.41 3.39 7.52
CA SER A 75 1.58 4.08 8.09
C SER A 75 1.70 3.85 9.60
N LEU A 76 0.58 3.82 10.33
CA LEU A 76 0.53 3.43 11.74
C LEU A 76 0.98 1.98 11.96
N SER A 77 0.55 1.07 11.08
CA SER A 77 0.95 -0.33 11.12
C SER A 77 2.45 -0.50 10.86
N GLU A 78 2.99 0.21 9.86
CA GLU A 78 4.43 0.27 9.59
C GLU A 78 5.23 0.81 10.79
N LEU A 79 4.71 1.82 11.50
CA LEU A 79 5.33 2.32 12.73
C LEU A 79 5.37 1.26 13.84
N LYS A 80 4.26 0.53 14.05
CA LYS A 80 4.21 -0.57 15.04
C LYS A 80 5.23 -1.66 14.72
N LEU A 81 5.31 -2.07 13.45
CA LEU A 81 6.29 -3.05 12.98
C LEU A 81 7.73 -2.56 13.18
N ALA A 82 8.01 -1.29 12.87
CA ALA A 82 9.35 -0.73 13.09
C ALA A 82 9.74 -0.69 14.58
N LYS A 83 8.80 -0.40 15.48
CA LYS A 83 9.03 -0.49 16.94
C LYS A 83 9.34 -1.91 17.37
N ALA A 84 8.57 -2.89 16.90
CA ALA A 84 8.80 -4.30 17.19
C ALA A 84 10.18 -4.75 16.70
N GLU A 85 10.58 -4.38 15.48
CA GLU A 85 11.89 -4.71 14.92
C GLU A 85 13.06 -4.15 15.74
N VAL A 86 12.94 -2.93 16.27
CA VAL A 86 13.95 -2.37 17.19
C VAL A 86 14.09 -3.22 18.45
N ASN A 87 12.98 -3.69 19.02
CA ASN A 87 12.99 -4.54 20.20
C ASN A 87 13.63 -5.90 19.90
N VAL A 88 13.26 -6.53 18.79
CA VAL A 88 13.84 -7.79 18.33
C VAL A 88 15.35 -7.65 18.11
N ALA A 89 15.80 -6.61 17.42
CA ALA A 89 17.22 -6.38 17.17
C ALA A 89 18.00 -6.09 18.47
N LYS A 90 17.36 -5.48 19.48
CA LYS A 90 17.96 -5.26 20.80
C LYS A 90 18.12 -6.58 21.55
N LEU A 91 17.08 -7.41 21.58
CA LEU A 91 17.13 -8.74 22.18
C LEU A 91 18.19 -9.63 21.51
N GLU A 92 18.27 -9.62 20.18
CA GLU A 92 19.31 -10.34 19.44
C GLU A 92 20.71 -9.88 19.87
N LEU A 93 20.95 -8.56 19.95
CA LEU A 93 22.24 -8.04 20.37
C LEU A 93 22.62 -8.50 21.79
N ASP A 94 21.67 -8.51 22.71
CA ASP A 94 21.93 -8.92 24.08
C ASP A 94 22.14 -10.44 24.19
N GLN A 95 21.39 -11.24 23.41
CA GLN A 95 21.63 -12.68 23.27
C GLN A 95 23.04 -12.96 22.75
N ARG A 96 23.49 -12.28 21.67
CA ARG A 96 24.84 -12.48 21.12
C ARG A 96 25.96 -12.07 22.09
N LYS A 97 25.72 -11.07 22.94
CA LYS A 97 26.66 -10.74 24.02
C LYS A 97 26.69 -11.82 25.10
N GLN A 98 25.54 -12.39 25.46
CA GLN A 98 25.47 -13.49 26.42
C GLN A 98 26.20 -14.73 25.86
N GLU A 99 25.97 -15.09 24.60
CA GLU A 99 26.67 -16.19 23.92
C GLU A 99 28.20 -16.04 24.00
N LEU A 100 28.73 -14.83 23.73
CA LEU A 100 30.16 -14.56 23.84
C LEU A 100 30.68 -14.71 25.28
N LYS A 101 29.89 -14.31 26.28
CA LYS A 101 30.26 -14.44 27.71
C LYS A 101 30.23 -15.90 28.18
N SER A 102 29.25 -16.68 27.73
CA SER A 102 29.11 -18.09 28.10
C SER A 102 30.10 -18.99 27.39
N ASN A 103 30.69 -18.55 26.27
CA ASN A 103 31.61 -19.37 25.50
C ASN A 103 33.03 -19.36 26.09
N LYS A 104 33.51 -20.56 26.44
CA LYS A 104 34.87 -20.80 26.94
C LYS A 104 35.89 -21.09 25.83
N ASN A 105 35.45 -21.39 24.60
CA ASN A 105 36.30 -21.67 23.45
C ASN A 105 36.90 -20.39 22.86
N GLU A 106 38.22 -20.23 22.97
CA GLU A 106 38.99 -19.10 22.43
C GLU A 106 38.84 -18.95 20.90
N PHE A 107 38.85 -20.06 20.15
CA PHE A 107 38.82 -20.03 18.68
C PHE A 107 37.50 -19.46 18.13
N GLU A 108 36.40 -19.69 18.84
CA GLU A 108 35.07 -19.23 18.43
C GLU A 108 34.81 -17.77 18.80
N LYS A 109 35.60 -17.16 19.70
CA LYS A 109 35.38 -15.78 20.15
C LYS A 109 35.37 -14.78 18.99
N ILE A 110 36.18 -15.03 17.94
CA ILE A 110 36.21 -14.20 16.73
C ILE A 110 34.85 -14.22 16.03
N THR A 111 34.26 -15.40 15.86
CA THR A 111 32.94 -15.60 15.27
C THR A 111 31.84 -14.89 16.07
N PHE A 112 31.86 -15.02 17.41
CA PHE A 112 30.88 -14.34 18.26
C PHE A 112 31.04 -12.81 18.25
N LYS A 113 32.27 -12.29 18.21
CA LYS A 113 32.53 -10.85 18.02
C LYS A 113 31.96 -10.35 16.69
N ALA A 114 32.09 -11.12 15.60
CA ALA A 114 31.48 -10.80 14.32
C ALA A 114 29.94 -10.80 14.39
N LYS A 115 29.33 -11.81 15.04
CA LYS A 115 27.87 -11.86 15.27
C LYS A 115 27.36 -10.62 16.04
N ILE A 116 28.08 -10.19 17.08
CA ILE A 116 27.74 -8.96 17.83
C ILE A 116 27.84 -7.73 16.94
N ARG A 117 28.87 -7.62 16.10
CA ARG A 117 29.02 -6.51 15.15
C ARG A 117 27.82 -6.45 14.18
N ASN A 118 27.42 -7.60 13.63
CA ASN A 118 26.27 -7.69 12.74
C ASN A 118 24.96 -7.30 13.46
N ALA A 119 24.74 -7.78 14.68
CA ALA A 119 23.58 -7.40 15.48
C ALA A 119 23.54 -5.89 15.80
N LYS A 120 24.70 -5.25 16.06
CA LYS A 120 24.78 -3.78 16.22
C LYS A 120 24.37 -3.04 14.94
N ILE A 121 24.83 -3.52 13.78
CA ILE A 121 24.46 -2.94 12.47
C ILE A 121 22.95 -3.08 12.26
N ARG A 122 22.37 -4.25 12.53
CA ARG A 122 20.92 -4.49 12.45
C ARG A 122 20.15 -3.53 13.34
N LEU A 123 20.55 -3.39 14.61
CA LEU A 123 19.91 -2.47 15.55
C LEU A 123 19.97 -1.01 15.08
N LYS A 124 21.11 -0.58 14.50
CA LYS A 124 21.23 0.77 13.92
C LYS A 124 20.26 0.96 12.75
N LYS A 125 20.15 -0.02 11.85
CA LYS A 125 19.21 0.01 10.72
C LYS A 125 17.76 0.05 11.20
N ALA A 126 17.39 -0.78 12.18
CA ALA A 126 16.05 -0.79 12.77
C ALA A 126 15.67 0.57 13.36
N LYS A 127 16.58 1.23 14.08
CA LYS A 127 16.35 2.58 14.63
C LYS A 127 16.18 3.64 13.54
N LEU A 128 16.95 3.57 12.46
CA LEU A 128 16.79 4.48 11.33
C LEU A 128 15.42 4.29 10.64
N ASN A 129 14.99 3.03 10.46
CA ASN A 129 13.68 2.72 9.90
C ASN A 129 12.54 3.25 10.79
N LEU A 130 12.65 3.09 12.12
CA LEU A 130 11.69 3.65 13.07
C LEU A 130 11.59 5.17 12.92
N LYS A 131 12.73 5.87 12.89
CA LYS A 131 12.74 7.33 12.71
C LYS A 131 12.12 7.76 11.37
N ALA A 132 12.33 6.98 10.31
CA ALA A 132 11.71 7.24 9.00
C ALA A 132 10.18 7.05 9.05
N ALA A 133 9.69 6.01 9.73
CA ALA A 133 8.27 5.76 9.92
C ALA A 133 7.61 6.87 10.76
N GLU A 134 8.25 7.30 11.84
CA GLU A 134 7.77 8.44 12.67
C GLU A 134 7.69 9.73 11.85
N LYS A 135 8.70 10.00 11.00
CA LYS A 135 8.68 11.18 10.13
C LYS A 135 7.53 11.11 9.11
N ARG A 136 7.23 9.92 8.59
CA ARG A 136 6.14 9.70 7.62
C ARG A 136 4.79 10.06 8.22
N ILE A 137 4.49 9.58 9.43
CA ILE A 137 3.24 9.91 10.13
C ILE A 137 3.14 11.41 10.40
N LYS A 138 4.19 12.04 10.93
CA LYS A 138 4.19 13.50 11.17
C LYS A 138 3.94 14.32 9.92
N LEU A 139 4.41 13.86 8.76
CA LEU A 139 4.18 14.53 7.48
C LEU A 139 2.75 14.34 6.98
N GLN A 140 2.09 13.23 7.32
CA GLN A 140 0.68 13.00 7.01
C GLN A 140 -0.23 13.86 7.90
N GLU A 141 0.01 13.86 9.21
CA GLU A 141 -0.73 14.69 10.17
C GLU A 141 -0.66 16.20 9.85
N LYS A 142 0.48 16.67 9.30
CA LYS A 142 0.64 18.06 8.85
C LYS A 142 -0.09 18.41 7.55
N LYS A 143 -0.47 17.41 6.74
CA LYS A 143 -1.22 17.64 5.50
C LYS A 143 -2.73 17.66 5.73
N GLU A 144 -3.18 17.10 6.86
CA GLU A 144 -4.59 17.01 7.23
C GLU A 144 -5.06 18.19 8.12
N ASN A 145 -4.12 18.98 8.66
CA ASN A 145 -4.36 20.27 9.33
C ASN A 145 -4.09 21.45 8.39
#